data_AF-A0A929PHM9-F1
#
_entry.id   AF-A0A929PHM9-F1
#
_cell.length_a   1.000
_cell.length_b   1.000
_cell.length_c   1.000
_cell.angle_alpha   90.00
_cell.angle_beta   90.00
_cell.angle_gamma   90.00
#
_symmetry.space_group_name_H-M   'P 1'
#
loop_
_entity.id
_entity.type
_entity.pdbx_description
1 polymer ?
#
loop_
_entity_poly.entity_id
_entity_poly.type
_entity_poly.pdbx_seq_one_letter_code
_entity_poly.pdbx_strand_id
1 'polypeptide(L)'
;PKLSEGMVLKLNKLDPKQHFTLPPPRFSEASLIKELEENGIGRPSTYAAILSTIRAKGYVDFAKGYFRPSELGFIVNDLLVESFPDIFDVDFTAKMENSLD
;
A
#
# COMPACT_ATOMS: atom_id res chain seq x y z
N PRO A 1 2.33 -38.27 -5.21
CA PRO A 1 2.42 -39.60 -5.87
C PRO A 1 3.33 -39.52 -7.10
N LYS A 2 4.08 -40.58 -7.42
CA LYS A 2 4.79 -40.63 -8.71
C LYS A 2 3.75 -40.78 -9.82
N LEU A 3 3.77 -39.88 -10.79
CA LEU A 3 2.89 -39.87 -11.96
C LEU A 3 3.75 -40.03 -13.22
N SER A 4 3.21 -40.70 -14.24
CA SER A 4 3.85 -40.84 -15.56
C SER A 4 2.95 -40.24 -16.63
N GLU A 5 3.55 -39.79 -17.73
CA GLU A 5 2.83 -39.33 -18.90
C GLU A 5 1.90 -40.45 -19.41
N GLY A 6 0.65 -40.11 -19.77
CA GLY A 6 -0.37 -41.06 -20.17
C GLY A 6 -1.02 -41.88 -19.04
N MET A 7 -0.66 -41.68 -17.78
CA MET A 7 -1.29 -42.36 -16.64
C MET A 7 -2.76 -41.94 -16.50
N VAL A 8 -3.68 -42.90 -16.67
CA VAL A 8 -5.12 -42.67 -16.53
C VAL A 8 -5.45 -42.40 -15.06
N LEU A 9 -6.10 -41.27 -14.79
CA LEU A 9 -6.53 -40.89 -13.44
C LEU A 9 -8.05 -41.07 -13.29
N LYS A 10 -8.45 -41.52 -12.10
CA LYS A 10 -9.86 -41.58 -11.72
C LYS A 10 -10.30 -40.20 -11.22
N LEU A 11 -11.33 -39.65 -11.86
CA LEU A 11 -11.98 -38.43 -11.36
C LEU A 11 -12.68 -38.76 -10.03
N ASN A 12 -12.22 -38.12 -8.95
CA ASN A 12 -12.80 -38.33 -7.62
C ASN A 12 -14.02 -37.41 -7.38
N LYS A 13 -13.90 -36.11 -7.72
CA LYS A 13 -14.94 -35.10 -7.53
C LYS A 13 -14.71 -33.92 -8.47
N LEU A 14 -15.79 -33.30 -8.96
CA LEU A 14 -15.78 -31.94 -9.50
C LEU A 14 -16.39 -31.01 -8.46
N ASP A 15 -15.68 -29.92 -8.14
CA ASP A 15 -16.11 -28.93 -7.14
C ASP A 15 -16.10 -27.53 -7.79
N PRO A 16 -17.19 -27.12 -8.45
CA PRO A 16 -17.28 -25.81 -9.08
C PRO A 16 -17.20 -24.72 -8.00
N LYS A 17 -16.22 -23.82 -8.12
CA LYS A 17 -16.05 -22.69 -7.21
C LYS A 17 -16.19 -21.38 -7.97
N GLN A 18 -17.11 -20.55 -7.50
CA GLN A 18 -17.23 -19.18 -7.96
C GLN A 18 -16.32 -18.29 -7.13
N HIS A 19 -15.52 -17.48 -7.80
CA HIS A 19 -14.65 -16.48 -7.19
C HIS A 19 -15.06 -15.09 -7.66
N PHE A 20 -14.91 -14.11 -6.77
CA PHE A 20 -15.06 -12.70 -7.11
C PHE A 20 -13.70 -12.03 -7.04
N THR A 21 -13.49 -11.02 -7.89
CA THR A 21 -12.35 -10.11 -7.74
C THR A 21 -12.55 -9.29 -6.49
N LEU A 22 -11.48 -9.16 -5.70
CA LEU A 22 -11.47 -8.28 -4.53
C LEU A 22 -10.78 -6.97 -4.93
N PRO A 23 -11.21 -5.83 -4.34
CA PRO A 23 -10.44 -4.60 -4.47
C PRO A 23 -9.06 -4.77 -3.83
N PRO A 24 -8.09 -3.92 -4.19
CA PRO A 24 -6.79 -3.90 -3.52
C PRO A 24 -6.95 -3.78 -1.99
N PRO A 25 -6.14 -4.51 -1.21
CA PRO A 25 -6.17 -4.41 0.23
C PRO A 25 -5.74 -2.99 0.66
N ARG A 26 -6.31 -2.51 1.76
CA ARG A 26 -5.84 -1.27 2.38
C ARG A 26 -4.48 -1.50 3.03
N PHE A 27 -3.73 -0.43 3.22
CA PHE A 27 -2.45 -0.50 3.91
C PHE A 27 -2.62 -0.77 5.42
N SER A 28 -1.91 -1.76 5.93
CA SER A 28 -1.48 -1.85 7.32
C SER A 28 -0.21 -1.02 7.55
N GLU A 29 0.24 -0.89 8.81
CA GLU A 29 1.54 -0.26 9.11
C GLU A 29 2.70 -0.93 8.36
N ALA A 30 2.76 -2.27 8.40
CA ALA A 30 3.84 -3.01 7.74
C ALA A 30 3.84 -2.80 6.22
N SER A 31 2.67 -2.86 5.58
CA SER A 31 2.59 -2.65 4.13
C SER A 31 2.82 -1.19 3.73
N LEU A 32 2.45 -0.21 4.57
CA LEU A 32 2.73 1.19 4.26
C LEU A 32 4.22 1.52 4.43
N ILE A 33 4.89 0.97 5.44
CA ILE A 33 6.34 1.07 5.59
C ILE A 33 7.04 0.49 4.36
N LYS A 34 6.60 -0.71 3.95
CA LYS A 34 7.13 -1.36 2.76
C LYS A 34 6.93 -0.52 1.50
N GLU A 35 5.76 0.07 1.32
CA GLU A 35 5.48 0.97 0.18
C GLU A 35 6.36 2.22 0.21
N LEU A 36 6.57 2.84 1.38
CA LEU A 36 7.46 4.00 1.53
C LEU A 36 8.92 3.65 1.24
N GLU A 37 9.35 2.44 1.59
CA GLU A 37 10.69 1.91 1.29
C GLU A 37 10.86 1.65 -0.21
N GLU A 38 9.91 0.96 -0.84
CA GLU A 38 9.94 0.61 -2.26
C GLU A 38 9.92 1.86 -3.16
N ASN A 39 9.24 2.92 -2.74
CA ASN A 39 9.24 4.22 -3.43
C ASN A 39 10.42 5.14 -3.04
N GLY A 40 11.31 4.71 -2.14
CA GLY A 40 12.49 5.50 -1.73
C GLY A 40 12.18 6.77 -0.92
N ILE A 41 10.95 6.93 -0.43
CA ILE A 41 10.49 8.09 0.35
C ILE A 41 10.91 7.98 1.81
N GLY A 42 10.80 6.79 2.41
CA GLY A 42 11.04 6.63 3.84
C GLY A 42 12.47 6.16 4.17
N ARG A 43 12.85 6.32 5.44
CA ARG A 43 14.09 5.81 6.02
C ARG A 43 13.77 5.13 7.37
N PRO A 44 14.63 4.22 7.87
CA PRO A 44 14.42 3.58 9.18
C PRO A 44 14.16 4.57 10.33
N SER A 45 14.75 5.77 10.24
CA SER A 45 14.57 6.86 11.21
C SER A 45 13.24 7.62 11.06
N THR A 46 12.59 7.59 9.90
CA THR A 46 11.44 8.45 9.58
C THR A 46 10.10 7.71 9.55
N TYR A 47 10.06 6.40 9.33
CA TYR A 47 8.81 5.62 9.21
C TYR A 47 7.84 5.87 10.37
N ALA A 48 8.29 5.73 11.62
CA ALA A 48 7.45 5.91 12.80
C ALA A 48 6.92 7.36 12.91
N ALA A 49 7.74 8.34 12.56
CA ALA A 49 7.37 9.74 12.57
C ALA A 49 6.32 10.06 11.50
N ILE A 50 6.49 9.54 10.28
CA ILE A 50 5.52 9.71 9.18
C ILE A 50 4.16 9.14 9.60
N LEU A 51 4.13 7.87 10.02
CA LEU A 51 2.88 7.18 10.39
C LEU A 51 2.17 7.83 11.60
N SER A 52 2.92 8.29 12.60
CA SER A 52 2.33 9.00 13.74
C SER A 52 1.81 10.38 13.34
N THR A 53 2.53 11.10 12.48
CA THR A 53 2.14 12.46 12.05
C THR A 53 0.86 12.46 11.23
N ILE A 54 0.72 11.58 10.24
CA ILE A 54 -0.48 11.53 9.39
C ILE A 54 -1.74 11.14 10.20
N ARG A 55 -1.57 10.33 11.26
CA ARG A 55 -2.63 9.99 12.21
C ARG A 55 -2.96 11.17 13.12
N ALA A 56 -1.94 11.77 13.74
CA ALA A 56 -2.13 12.87 14.69
C ALA A 56 -2.77 14.11 14.04
N LYS A 57 -2.47 14.36 12.76
CA LYS A 57 -3.09 15.43 11.98
C LYS A 57 -4.50 15.10 11.47
N GLY A 58 -4.99 13.88 11.67
CA GLY A 58 -6.32 13.46 11.25
C GLY A 58 -6.48 13.27 9.75
N TYR A 59 -5.39 13.09 8.99
CA TYR A 59 -5.46 12.80 7.55
C TYR A 59 -5.87 11.36 7.27
N VAL A 60 -5.58 10.46 8.21
CA VAL A 60 -5.95 9.05 8.13
C VAL A 60 -6.53 8.55 9.46
N ASP A 61 -7.53 7.69 9.35
CA ASP A 61 -8.04 6.87 10.44
C ASP A 61 -7.33 5.51 10.44
N PHE A 62 -7.13 4.94 11.62
CA PHE A 62 -6.59 3.59 11.78
C PHE A 62 -7.62 2.67 12.41
N ALA A 63 -8.17 1.75 11.62
CA ALA A 63 -9.29 0.94 12.06
C ALA A 63 -9.20 -0.50 11.58
N LYS A 64 -9.29 -1.44 12.53
CA LYS A 64 -9.09 -2.88 12.34
C LYS A 64 -7.71 -3.23 11.75
N GLY A 65 -6.67 -2.48 12.12
CA GLY A 65 -5.29 -2.71 11.66
C GLY A 65 -4.94 -2.12 10.29
N TYR A 66 -5.83 -1.31 9.70
CA TYR A 66 -5.65 -0.72 8.38
C TYR A 66 -5.90 0.79 8.39
N PHE A 67 -5.13 1.51 7.59
CA PHE A 67 -5.29 2.93 7.32
C PHE A 67 -6.47 3.19 6.38
N ARG A 68 -7.20 4.27 6.65
CA ARG A 68 -8.25 4.80 5.79
C ARG A 68 -8.05 6.31 5.67
N PRO A 69 -8.00 6.88 4.46
CA PRO A 69 -8.02 8.33 4.31
C PRO A 69 -9.30 8.90 4.93
N SER A 70 -9.16 9.97 5.70
CA SER A 70 -10.30 10.74 6.20
C SER A 70 -10.77 11.72 5.13
N GLU A 71 -11.94 12.31 5.32
CA GLU A 71 -12.45 13.39 4.44
C GLU A 71 -11.47 14.58 4.40
N LEU A 72 -10.91 14.95 5.56
CA LEU A 72 -9.87 15.98 5.65
C LEU A 72 -8.62 15.59 4.85
N GLY A 73 -8.21 14.31 4.94
CA GLY A 73 -7.07 13.79 4.18
C GLY A 73 -7.25 13.94 2.68
N PHE A 74 -8.44 13.62 2.16
CA PHE A 74 -8.76 13.82 0.74
C PHE A 74 -8.69 15.30 0.34
N ILE A 75 -9.39 16.18 1.05
CA ILE A 75 -9.43 17.61 0.72
C ILE A 75 -8.03 18.23 0.70
N VAL A 76 -7.21 17.90 1.71
CA VAL A 76 -5.84 18.44 1.81
C VAL A 76 -4.95 17.86 0.71
N ASN A 77 -5.04 16.56 0.44
CA ASN A 77 -4.29 15.93 -0.64
C ASN A 77 -4.62 16.56 -1.99
N ASP A 78 -5.91 16.68 -2.32
CA ASP A 78 -6.36 17.18 -3.62
C ASP A 78 -5.92 18.63 -3.84
N LEU A 79 -6.06 19.48 -2.81
CA LEU A 79 -5.59 20.86 -2.86
C LEU A 79 -4.08 20.97 -3.10
N LEU A 80 -3.29 20.15 -2.42
CA LEU A 80 -1.82 20.21 -2.50
C LEU A 80 -1.30 19.66 -3.83
N VAL A 81 -1.88 18.56 -4.32
CA VAL A 81 -1.52 17.98 -5.61
C VAL A 81 -1.90 18.91 -6.76
N GLU A 82 -3.07 19.57 -6.68
CA GLU A 82 -3.48 20.55 -7.69
C GLU A 82 -2.59 21.80 -7.68
N SER A 83 -2.22 22.29 -6.49
CA SER A 83 -1.44 23.52 -6.34
C SER A 83 0.05 23.35 -6.60
N PHE A 84 0.60 22.16 -6.30
CA PHE A 84 2.04 21.90 -6.32
C PHE A 84 2.35 20.50 -6.90
N PRO A 85 1.96 20.20 -8.15
CA PRO A 85 2.06 18.86 -8.71
C PRO A 85 3.50 18.34 -8.74
N ASP A 86 4.48 19.19 -9.05
CA ASP A 86 5.89 18.79 -9.14
C ASP A 86 6.51 18.49 -7.76
N ILE A 87 5.99 19.07 -6.68
CA ILE A 87 6.49 18.87 -5.31
C ILE A 87 5.85 17.65 -4.66
N PHE A 88 4.57 17.40 -4.96
CA PHE A 88 3.80 16.27 -4.44
C PHE A 88 3.95 14.99 -5.28
N ASP A 89 4.88 14.99 -6.23
CA ASP A 89 5.29 13.81 -6.97
C ASP A 89 6.16 12.87 -6.11
N VAL A 90 5.91 11.57 -6.24
CA VAL A 90 6.63 10.53 -5.49
C VAL A 90 8.11 10.50 -5.87
N ASP A 91 8.42 10.60 -7.17
CA ASP A 91 9.81 10.56 -7.64
C ASP A 91 10.57 11.82 -7.22
N PHE A 92 9.90 12.97 -7.17
CA PHE A 92 10.49 14.20 -6.63
C PHE A 92 10.91 14.02 -5.17
N THR A 93 10.00 13.49 -4.34
CA THR A 93 10.26 13.26 -2.92
C THR A 93 11.41 12.27 -2.74
N ALA A 94 11.42 11.17 -3.49
CA ALA A 94 12.50 10.17 -3.44
C ALA A 94 13.87 10.76 -3.84
N LYS A 95 13.91 11.59 -4.89
CA LYS A 95 15.15 12.29 -5.31
C LYS A 95 15.67 13.24 -4.24
N MET A 96 14.77 13.94 -3.54
CA MET A 96 15.15 14.82 -2.45
C MET A 96 15.81 14.04 -1.31
N GLU A 97 15.22 12.93 -0.88
CA GLU A 97 15.81 12.06 0.16
C GLU A 97 17.19 11.54 -0.26
N ASN A 98 17.32 11.06 -1.51
CA ASN A 98 18.60 10.57 -2.04
C ASN A 98 19.69 11.65 -2.15
N SER A 99 19.32 12.93 -2.19
CA SER A 99 20.28 14.04 -2.23
C SER A 99 20.85 14.40 -0.86
N LEU A 100 20.20 13.93 0.22
CA LEU A 100 20.59 14.18 1.60
C LEU A 100 21.41 13.02 2.20
N ASP A 101 21.35 11.84 1.56
CA ASP A 101 22.21 10.68 1.84
C ASP A 101 23.64 10.87 1.31
#